data_AF-A0A158IWC0-F1
#
_entry.id   AF-A0A158IWC0-F1
#
_cell.length_a   1.000
_cell.length_b   1.000
_cell.length_c   1.000
_cell.angle_alpha   90.00
_cell.angle_beta   90.00
_cell.angle_gamma   90.00
#
_symmetry.space_group_name_H-M   'P 1'
#
loop_
_entity.id
_entity.type
_entity.pdbx_description
1 polymer ?
#
loop_
_entity_poly.entity_id
_entity_poly.type
_entity_poly.pdbx_seq_one_letter_code
_entity_poly.pdbx_strand_id
1 'polypeptide(L)'
;MTRQSKHCETARLPARHANLVTALLLSAVPAIALYASAADAQALSAAGGKANRPSIAITANGTPVVNIVAPNAAGLSHNKFTDYNVGAAGLVLNNSRTAVQTQLGGVIAGNSQLGAKPAKVILNEVIGANPTMLNGTTEIAGKSAHLIVANPNGITVNGGGFINAPRTTLTTGKATFDSLGNITNIDTTRGRIEIQGKGLDATRIDQLDLIARSIVVNAALHADGAKVVGVGGVTRHSLASGATQSAVEAGLTAEGSAPRTVAIDVSKLGSMYANSIRLVGSRDGVGVNDNNGAGTPVSARSMPEWGIDSGRINVNGLIQAGSGGASFSTGSLTVIGKTGTVSSARGLSVSGGTRNEGNILARTLSVENLDNSTGTLKTTGKMSVSGSTENTLGRIDVGSASFVGAVSNDRGVIHSAGKLNAAGLVNNILGEISAQSIAIDGRLYNEHGGLLRSGSTIKVNGYTSNNDGTIEYVSSAKFANPVDGVVTKLKPGNVSMR
;
A
#
# COMPACT_ATOMS: atom_id res chain seq x y z
N MET A 1 -11.03 26.97 62.20
CA MET A 1 -10.50 27.25 63.55
C MET A 1 -9.78 25.99 64.03
N THR A 2 -8.44 25.99 64.06
CA THR A 2 -7.60 26.03 65.29
C THR A 2 -7.75 24.77 66.19
N ARG A 3 -6.69 24.10 66.69
CA ARG A 3 -5.25 24.46 66.78
C ARG A 3 -4.33 23.23 66.97
N GLN A 4 -3.05 23.46 66.72
CA GLN A 4 -1.85 22.62 66.80
C GLN A 4 -1.45 21.94 68.14
N SER A 5 -0.93 20.69 68.02
CA SER A 5 0.46 20.25 68.39
C SER A 5 0.89 19.77 69.81
N LYS A 6 2.02 19.01 69.76
CA LYS A 6 3.05 18.66 70.78
C LYS A 6 2.71 17.50 71.75
N HIS A 7 3.41 16.36 71.68
CA HIS A 7 4.80 16.01 72.05
C HIS A 7 4.98 15.67 73.55
N CYS A 8 5.45 14.46 73.83
CA CYS A 8 6.27 14.11 75.00
C CYS A 8 7.16 12.89 74.64
N GLU A 9 8.31 12.75 75.30
CA GLU A 9 9.47 11.98 74.83
C GLU A 9 10.14 11.19 75.99
N THR A 10 11.00 10.20 75.64
CA THR A 10 11.94 9.46 76.54
C THR A 10 11.30 8.38 77.45
N ALA A 11 11.97 7.29 77.88
CA ALA A 11 13.41 7.01 77.91
C ALA A 11 13.79 5.48 77.85
N ARG A 12 14.90 5.19 77.12
CA ARG A 12 16.12 4.40 77.47
C ARG A 12 16.14 2.86 77.73
N LEU A 13 17.24 2.24 77.28
CA LEU A 13 17.63 0.80 77.39
C LEU A 13 18.29 0.45 78.76
N PRO A 14 18.44 -0.86 79.09
CA PRO A 14 19.72 -1.56 78.85
C PRO A 14 19.56 -3.05 78.42
N ALA A 15 20.57 -3.93 78.59
CA ALA A 15 21.63 -4.17 77.59
C ALA A 15 22.55 -5.40 77.91
N ARG A 16 23.06 -6.05 76.83
CA ARG A 16 24.26 -6.93 76.73
C ARG A 16 24.26 -8.40 77.24
N HIS A 17 25.14 -9.15 76.55
CA HIS A 17 25.72 -10.49 76.78
C HIS A 17 24.89 -11.72 76.31
N ALA A 18 25.43 -12.81 75.75
CA ALA A 18 26.54 -13.12 74.83
C ALA A 18 26.83 -14.65 74.92
N ASN A 19 27.36 -15.25 73.84
CA ASN A 19 27.83 -16.64 73.63
C ASN A 19 26.80 -17.57 72.92
N LEU A 20 27.02 -18.00 71.66
CA LEU A 20 27.97 -18.98 71.09
C LEU A 20 27.59 -20.46 71.32
N VAL A 21 27.33 -21.21 70.23
CA VAL A 21 27.88 -22.55 69.86
C VAL A 21 27.02 -23.24 68.76
N THR A 22 27.58 -23.25 67.53
CA THR A 22 27.76 -24.38 66.58
C THR A 22 26.61 -25.26 66.04
N ALA A 23 26.66 -25.45 64.69
CA ALA A 23 25.99 -26.47 63.84
C ALA A 23 24.45 -26.38 63.68
N LEU A 24 23.83 -26.72 62.54
CA LEU A 24 24.30 -27.50 61.38
C LEU A 24 23.73 -26.94 60.05
N LEU A 25 24.53 -26.93 58.98
CA LEU A 25 24.08 -26.55 57.63
C LEU A 25 23.20 -27.64 57.01
N LEU A 26 21.95 -27.32 56.66
CA LEU A 26 21.17 -28.09 55.68
C LEU A 26 20.58 -27.14 54.64
N SER A 27 21.22 -27.11 53.46
CA SER A 27 20.90 -26.21 52.36
C SER A 27 19.65 -26.66 51.60
N ALA A 28 18.47 -26.24 52.07
CA ALA A 28 17.24 -26.29 51.28
C ALA A 28 17.19 -25.07 50.33
N VAL A 29 17.87 -25.17 49.19
CA VAL A 29 17.63 -24.24 48.07
C VAL A 29 16.26 -24.59 47.48
N PRO A 30 15.24 -23.73 47.55
CA PRO A 30 14.05 -23.95 46.74
C PRO A 30 14.49 -23.80 45.28
N ALA A 31 14.41 -24.90 44.53
CA ALA A 31 14.64 -24.86 43.10
C ALA A 31 13.64 -23.88 42.49
N ILE A 32 14.11 -22.70 42.10
CA ILE A 32 13.37 -21.80 41.23
C ILE A 32 13.25 -22.55 39.90
N ALA A 33 12.15 -23.28 39.75
CA ALA A 33 11.73 -23.74 38.45
C ALA A 33 11.54 -22.48 37.61
N LEU A 34 12.50 -22.22 36.70
CA LEU A 34 12.20 -21.42 35.54
C LEU A 34 11.11 -22.18 34.79
N TYR A 35 9.87 -21.79 35.06
CA TYR A 35 8.80 -21.94 34.10
C TYR A 35 9.18 -21.06 32.91
N ALA A 36 10.04 -21.60 32.05
CA ALA A 36 10.00 -21.24 30.65
C ALA A 36 8.57 -21.54 30.22
N SER A 37 7.74 -20.50 30.15
CA SER A 37 6.47 -20.56 29.45
C SER A 37 6.77 -21.21 28.12
N ALA A 38 6.09 -22.31 27.79
CA ALA A 38 6.31 -23.01 26.53
C ALA A 38 6.16 -21.97 25.41
N ALA A 39 7.30 -21.54 24.85
CA ALA A 39 7.29 -20.67 23.70
C ALA A 39 6.57 -21.47 22.61
N ASP A 40 5.47 -20.92 22.06
CA ASP A 40 4.60 -21.62 21.11
C ASP A 40 5.45 -22.41 20.13
N ALA A 41 5.42 -23.74 20.27
CA ALA A 41 6.40 -24.59 19.63
C ALA A 41 6.27 -24.39 18.12
N GLN A 42 7.35 -23.92 17.48
CA GLN A 42 7.36 -23.53 16.08
C GLN A 42 7.00 -24.74 15.21
N ALA A 43 5.72 -24.86 14.83
CA ALA A 43 5.21 -25.97 14.05
C ALA A 43 5.84 -25.93 12.65
N LEU A 44 6.86 -26.76 12.46
CA LEU A 44 7.69 -26.82 11.27
C LEU A 44 7.90 -28.30 10.91
N SER A 45 7.16 -28.76 9.91
CA SER A 45 6.97 -30.19 9.62
C SER A 45 7.29 -30.47 8.15
N ALA A 46 8.44 -31.06 7.85
CA ALA A 46 8.86 -31.37 6.48
C ALA A 46 8.03 -32.50 5.83
N ALA A 47 7.62 -32.32 4.58
CA ALA A 47 6.70 -33.19 3.86
C ALA A 47 7.17 -33.48 2.41
N GLY A 48 6.36 -34.23 1.66
CA GLY A 48 6.69 -34.66 0.29
C GLY A 48 7.66 -35.84 0.22
N GLY A 49 7.95 -36.28 -1.02
CA GLY A 49 8.93 -37.33 -1.28
C GLY A 49 10.38 -36.86 -1.12
N LYS A 50 11.35 -37.79 -1.21
CA LYS A 50 12.79 -37.54 -0.98
C LYS A 50 13.36 -36.34 -1.74
N ALA A 51 12.86 -36.05 -2.94
CA ALA A 51 13.30 -34.91 -3.76
C ALA A 51 12.81 -33.53 -3.27
N ASN A 52 11.76 -33.48 -2.44
CA ASN A 52 11.16 -32.23 -1.94
C ASN A 52 11.13 -32.11 -0.42
N ARG A 53 11.60 -33.13 0.32
CA ARG A 53 11.54 -33.18 1.78
C ARG A 53 12.86 -32.66 2.38
N PRO A 54 12.92 -31.42 2.90
CA PRO A 54 14.09 -30.93 3.62
C PRO A 54 14.27 -31.70 4.94
N SER A 55 15.47 -31.61 5.53
CA SER A 55 15.69 -32.00 6.93
C SER A 55 15.70 -30.77 7.82
N ILE A 56 15.24 -30.96 9.05
CA ILE A 56 15.15 -29.91 10.07
C ILE A 56 16.09 -30.29 11.20
N ALA A 57 16.96 -29.37 11.57
CA ALA A 57 17.84 -29.44 12.72
C ALA A 57 17.58 -28.26 13.66
N ILE A 58 18.19 -28.27 14.85
CA ILE A 58 18.13 -27.17 15.81
C ILE A 58 19.58 -26.83 16.20
N THR A 59 19.91 -25.54 16.21
CA THR A 59 21.22 -25.03 16.63
C THR A 59 21.39 -25.06 18.14
N ALA A 60 22.63 -24.90 18.63
CA ALA A 60 22.92 -24.89 20.07
C ALA A 60 22.19 -23.78 20.85
N ASN A 61 21.83 -22.67 20.19
CA ASN A 61 21.03 -21.58 20.77
C ASN A 61 19.52 -21.70 20.50
N GLY A 62 19.05 -22.85 19.99
CA GLY A 62 17.62 -23.15 19.85
C GLY A 62 16.95 -22.69 18.55
N THR A 63 17.65 -21.99 17.66
CA THR A 63 17.10 -21.59 16.35
C THR A 63 16.97 -22.81 15.43
N PRO A 64 15.79 -23.08 14.82
CA PRO A 64 15.63 -24.14 13.84
C PRO A 64 16.39 -23.86 12.53
N VAL A 65 16.92 -24.92 11.92
CA VAL A 65 17.64 -24.90 10.64
C VAL A 65 16.97 -25.85 9.67
N VAL A 66 16.45 -25.33 8.56
CA VAL A 66 15.99 -26.11 7.42
C VAL A 66 17.16 -26.30 6.47
N ASN A 67 17.67 -27.53 6.39
CA ASN A 67 18.54 -27.95 5.30
C ASN A 67 17.65 -28.17 4.07
N ILE A 68 17.68 -27.19 3.15
CA ILE A 68 16.88 -27.22 1.93
C ILE A 68 17.34 -28.36 1.00
N VAL A 69 16.44 -28.88 0.18
CA VAL A 69 16.78 -29.91 -0.82
C VAL A 69 17.69 -29.36 -1.92
N ALA A 70 18.45 -30.23 -2.58
CA ALA A 70 19.26 -29.88 -3.76
C ALA A 70 18.41 -29.12 -4.80
N PRO A 71 18.92 -28.01 -5.37
CA PRO A 71 18.21 -27.33 -6.43
C PRO A 71 18.18 -28.14 -7.73
N ASN A 72 17.13 -27.95 -8.52
CA ASN A 72 17.03 -28.47 -9.88
C ASN A 72 17.98 -27.75 -10.86
N ALA A 73 17.95 -28.12 -12.15
CA ALA A 73 18.80 -27.53 -13.18
C ALA A 73 18.62 -26.00 -13.33
N ALA A 74 17.41 -25.47 -13.11
CA ALA A 74 17.11 -24.04 -13.08
C ALA A 74 17.71 -23.30 -11.86
N GLY A 75 18.05 -24.02 -10.78
CA GLY A 75 18.51 -23.45 -9.52
C GLY A 75 17.41 -23.29 -8.47
N LEU A 76 16.23 -23.89 -8.67
CA LEU A 76 15.13 -23.91 -7.72
C LEU A 76 15.28 -25.08 -6.74
N SER A 77 15.36 -24.78 -5.44
CA SER A 77 15.13 -25.74 -4.35
C SER A 77 13.64 -25.70 -3.97
N HIS A 78 12.93 -26.82 -4.17
CA HIS A 78 11.49 -26.92 -3.90
C HIS A 78 11.25 -27.81 -2.68
N ASN A 79 11.01 -27.16 -1.55
CA ASN A 79 10.84 -27.75 -0.23
C ASN A 79 9.35 -27.80 0.11
N LYS A 80 8.86 -28.97 0.56
CA LYS A 80 7.45 -29.16 0.93
C LYS A 80 7.30 -29.34 2.43
N PHE A 81 6.20 -28.82 2.97
CA PHE A 81 5.89 -28.83 4.40
C PHE A 81 4.42 -29.17 4.65
N THR A 82 4.13 -29.88 5.74
CA THR A 82 2.76 -29.95 6.30
C THR A 82 2.47 -28.68 7.08
N ASP A 83 3.46 -28.19 7.83
CA ASP A 83 3.43 -26.96 8.60
C ASP A 83 4.72 -26.19 8.35
N TYR A 84 4.61 -24.89 8.06
CA TYR A 84 5.75 -23.99 7.96
C TYR A 84 5.43 -22.74 8.74
N ASN A 85 6.02 -22.61 9.93
CA ASN A 85 5.89 -21.45 10.80
C ASN A 85 7.29 -20.95 11.21
N VAL A 86 7.39 -19.67 11.54
CA VAL A 86 8.61 -19.04 12.05
C VAL A 86 8.30 -18.43 13.42
N GLY A 87 8.95 -18.95 14.46
CA GLY A 87 8.79 -18.46 15.83
C GLY A 87 9.63 -17.20 16.08
N ALA A 88 9.54 -16.64 17.29
CA ALA A 88 10.30 -15.44 17.67
C ALA A 88 11.83 -15.63 17.63
N ALA A 89 12.32 -16.88 17.80
CA ALA A 89 13.73 -17.26 17.64
C ALA A 89 14.22 -17.25 16.17
N GLY A 90 13.31 -17.03 15.22
CA GLY A 90 13.59 -17.02 13.79
C GLY A 90 13.74 -18.41 13.18
N LEU A 91 14.21 -18.45 11.93
CA LEU A 91 14.42 -19.66 11.15
C LEU A 91 15.62 -19.48 10.21
N VAL A 92 16.51 -20.46 10.14
CA VAL A 92 17.62 -20.47 9.18
C VAL A 92 17.33 -21.44 8.03
N LEU A 93 17.45 -20.98 6.79
CA LEU A 93 17.42 -21.79 5.57
C LEU A 93 18.86 -22.03 5.11
N ASN A 94 19.37 -23.25 5.21
CA ASN A 94 20.77 -23.55 4.96
C ASN A 94 21.08 -23.75 3.47
N ASN A 95 21.47 -22.66 2.79
CA ASN A 95 21.92 -22.63 1.40
C ASN A 95 23.47 -22.62 1.29
N SER A 96 24.17 -23.20 2.27
CA SER A 96 25.62 -23.33 2.30
C SER A 96 26.07 -24.77 2.08
N ARG A 97 27.15 -24.98 1.32
CA ARG A 97 27.82 -26.30 1.18
C ARG A 97 28.88 -26.56 2.26
N THR A 98 29.32 -25.51 2.95
CA THR A 98 30.36 -25.55 4.00
C THR A 98 29.81 -24.98 5.30
N ALA A 99 30.54 -25.15 6.40
CA ALA A 99 30.21 -24.44 7.63
C ALA A 99 30.18 -22.92 7.40
N VAL A 100 29.24 -22.23 8.04
CA VAL A 100 29.02 -20.79 7.85
C VAL A 100 28.49 -20.15 9.13
N GLN A 101 28.93 -18.92 9.42
CA GLN A 101 28.37 -18.10 10.48
C GLN A 101 27.03 -17.50 10.02
N THR A 102 26.01 -17.64 10.86
CA THR A 102 24.69 -17.04 10.68
C THR A 102 24.44 -15.98 11.75
N GLN A 103 23.48 -15.08 11.51
CA GLN A 103 23.06 -14.06 12.47
C GLN A 103 22.13 -14.64 13.54
N LEU A 104 21.28 -15.60 13.18
CA LEU A 104 20.30 -16.20 14.09
C LEU A 104 20.83 -17.43 14.83
N GLY A 105 21.46 -18.38 14.13
CA GLY A 105 21.81 -19.71 14.65
C GLY A 105 23.28 -19.91 15.04
N GLY A 106 24.12 -18.88 15.00
CA GLY A 106 25.56 -19.02 15.20
C GLY A 106 26.26 -19.74 14.03
N VAL A 107 27.33 -20.48 14.30
CA VAL A 107 27.98 -21.33 13.28
C VAL A 107 27.13 -22.58 13.03
N ILE A 108 26.72 -22.79 11.78
CA ILE A 108 26.06 -24.03 11.34
C ILE A 108 26.97 -24.84 10.42
N ALA A 109 26.76 -26.15 10.36
CA ALA A 109 27.41 -27.03 9.40
C ALA A 109 26.86 -26.82 7.97
N GLY A 110 27.63 -27.26 6.96
CA GLY A 110 27.18 -27.25 5.57
C GLY A 110 25.99 -28.20 5.34
N ASN A 111 25.06 -27.79 4.48
CA ASN A 111 23.89 -28.58 4.10
C ASN A 111 24.31 -29.75 3.19
N SER A 112 24.28 -30.97 3.74
CA SER A 112 24.57 -32.21 3.02
C SER A 112 23.55 -32.57 1.94
N GLN A 113 22.34 -32.00 1.97
CA GLN A 113 21.31 -32.20 0.95
C GLN A 113 21.46 -31.28 -0.27
N LEU A 114 22.29 -30.23 -0.20
CA LEU A 114 22.35 -29.17 -1.23
C LEU A 114 23.03 -29.61 -2.54
N GLY A 115 23.72 -30.75 -2.56
CA GLY A 115 24.39 -31.27 -3.74
C GLY A 115 25.57 -30.40 -4.20
N ALA A 116 25.65 -30.12 -5.51
CA ALA A 116 26.81 -29.49 -6.13
C ALA A 116 26.78 -27.94 -6.17
N LYS A 117 25.59 -27.32 -6.10
CA LYS A 117 25.41 -25.86 -6.26
C LYS A 117 24.36 -25.34 -5.27
N PRO A 118 24.54 -24.13 -4.70
CA PRO A 118 23.49 -23.50 -3.91
C PRO A 118 22.29 -23.13 -4.79
N ALA A 119 21.11 -23.05 -4.16
CA ALA A 119 19.88 -22.60 -4.79
C ALA A 119 19.95 -21.11 -5.13
N LYS A 120 19.29 -20.72 -6.23
CA LYS A 120 18.99 -19.33 -6.61
C LYS A 120 17.61 -18.91 -6.14
N VAL A 121 16.67 -19.86 -6.09
CA VAL A 121 15.30 -19.69 -5.62
C VAL A 121 15.01 -20.81 -4.61
N ILE A 122 14.42 -20.45 -3.47
CA ILE A 122 13.98 -21.39 -2.44
C ILE A 122 12.46 -21.27 -2.33
N LEU A 123 11.74 -22.27 -2.82
CA LEU A 123 10.29 -22.38 -2.66
C LEU A 123 10.00 -23.28 -1.46
N ASN A 124 9.37 -22.71 -0.44
CA ASN A 124 8.81 -23.41 0.71
C ASN A 124 7.29 -23.46 0.54
N GLU A 125 6.80 -24.61 0.07
CA GLU A 125 5.37 -24.85 -0.22
C GLU A 125 4.72 -25.65 0.91
N VAL A 126 3.66 -25.09 1.49
CA VAL A 126 2.81 -25.80 2.46
C VAL A 126 1.74 -26.59 1.70
N ILE A 127 1.76 -27.91 1.88
CA ILE A 127 0.79 -28.86 1.32
C ILE A 127 -0.19 -29.40 2.38
N GLY A 128 -0.02 -29.01 3.65
CA GLY A 128 -0.97 -29.29 4.73
C GLY A 128 -2.18 -28.35 4.70
N ALA A 129 -3.04 -28.46 5.73
CA ALA A 129 -4.26 -27.66 5.86
C ALA A 129 -4.08 -26.35 6.67
N ASN A 130 -2.96 -26.21 7.39
CA ASN A 130 -2.76 -25.11 8.32
C ASN A 130 -2.22 -23.84 7.62
N PRO A 131 -2.59 -22.63 8.06
CA PRO A 131 -1.95 -21.38 7.64
C PRO A 131 -0.53 -21.25 8.22
N THR A 132 0.26 -20.34 7.65
CA THR A 132 1.65 -20.06 8.07
C THR A 132 1.72 -18.80 8.92
N MET A 133 2.29 -18.91 10.11
CA MET A 133 2.58 -17.80 11.04
C MET A 133 4.06 -17.41 10.95
N LEU A 134 4.35 -16.14 10.67
CA LEU A 134 5.70 -15.57 10.60
C LEU A 134 5.88 -14.55 11.74
N ASN A 135 6.33 -15.05 12.89
CA ASN A 135 6.48 -14.31 14.15
C ASN A 135 7.94 -13.94 14.47
N GLY A 136 8.84 -14.09 13.49
CA GLY A 136 10.27 -13.81 13.63
C GLY A 136 11.02 -13.79 12.29
N THR A 137 12.33 -13.56 12.33
CA THR A 137 13.15 -13.38 11.12
C THR A 137 13.51 -14.72 10.45
N THR A 138 13.44 -14.77 9.11
CA THR A 138 14.01 -15.87 8.31
C THR A 138 15.35 -15.44 7.71
N GLU A 139 16.40 -16.23 7.92
CA GLU A 139 17.74 -16.01 7.37
C GLU A 139 18.10 -17.09 6.34
N ILE A 140 18.67 -16.68 5.20
CA ILE A 140 19.31 -17.63 4.27
C ILE A 140 20.80 -17.71 4.62
N ALA A 141 21.27 -18.86 5.09
CA ALA A 141 22.68 -19.07 5.38
C ALA A 141 23.48 -19.38 4.11
N GLY A 142 24.69 -18.85 3.99
CA GLY A 142 25.53 -19.03 2.81
C GLY A 142 25.11 -18.13 1.64
N LYS A 143 24.82 -18.72 0.47
CA LYS A 143 24.53 -17.93 -0.74
C LYS A 143 23.12 -17.34 -0.68
N SER A 144 23.01 -16.04 -0.94
CA SER A 144 21.72 -15.34 -1.10
C SER A 144 20.84 -15.99 -2.17
N ALA A 145 19.53 -16.03 -1.94
CA ALA A 145 18.54 -16.57 -2.87
C ALA A 145 17.21 -15.81 -2.77
N HIS A 146 16.37 -15.93 -3.79
CA HIS A 146 14.96 -15.51 -3.74
C HIS A 146 14.18 -16.49 -2.86
N LEU A 147 13.61 -16.00 -1.75
CA LEU A 147 12.72 -16.79 -0.89
C LEU A 147 11.27 -16.70 -1.39
N ILE A 148 10.59 -17.84 -1.52
CA ILE A 148 9.15 -17.90 -1.76
C ILE A 148 8.51 -18.77 -0.69
N VAL A 149 7.57 -18.21 0.07
CA VAL A 149 6.74 -18.95 1.04
C VAL A 149 5.33 -19.02 0.48
N ALA A 150 4.89 -20.22 0.12
CA ALA A 150 3.60 -20.47 -0.53
C ALA A 150 2.69 -21.30 0.38
N ASN A 151 1.56 -20.72 0.81
CA ASN A 151 0.55 -21.41 1.62
C ASN A 151 -0.88 -20.98 1.23
N PRO A 152 -1.61 -21.79 0.43
CA PRO A 152 -2.99 -21.48 0.02
C PRO A 152 -4.02 -21.36 1.15
N ASN A 153 -3.69 -21.79 2.37
CA ASN A 153 -4.56 -21.67 3.54
C ASN A 153 -4.41 -20.29 4.22
N GLY A 154 -3.35 -19.54 3.91
CA GLY A 154 -3.10 -18.20 4.41
C GLY A 154 -1.70 -18.02 5.03
N ILE A 155 -1.28 -16.76 5.14
CA ILE A 155 -0.02 -16.36 5.77
C ILE A 155 -0.31 -15.17 6.69
N THR A 156 0.08 -15.25 7.96
CA THR A 156 -0.02 -14.16 8.93
C THR A 156 1.37 -13.79 9.41
N VAL A 157 1.66 -12.49 9.50
CA VAL A 157 2.95 -11.95 9.90
C VAL A 157 2.78 -11.08 11.14
N ASN A 158 3.58 -11.32 12.17
CA ASN A 158 3.54 -10.61 13.45
C ASN A 158 4.95 -10.49 14.05
N GLY A 159 5.76 -9.60 13.47
CA GLY A 159 7.18 -9.45 13.79
C GLY A 159 8.10 -10.26 12.86
N GLY A 160 7.64 -10.56 11.65
CA GLY A 160 8.43 -11.23 10.63
C GLY A 160 9.51 -10.32 10.04
N GLY A 161 10.57 -10.91 9.49
CA GLY A 161 11.57 -10.19 8.72
C GLY A 161 12.51 -11.12 7.97
N PHE A 162 13.44 -10.57 7.17
CA PHE A 162 14.26 -11.36 6.25
C PHE A 162 15.75 -10.95 6.27
N ILE A 163 16.65 -11.93 6.20
CA ILE A 163 18.11 -11.76 6.10
C ILE A 163 18.64 -12.55 4.91
N ASN A 164 19.51 -11.93 4.11
CA ASN A 164 20.18 -12.54 2.95
C ASN A 164 19.21 -13.09 1.87
N ALA A 165 17.98 -12.59 1.85
CA ALA A 165 16.90 -12.94 0.93
C ALA A 165 16.49 -11.72 0.09
N PRO A 166 17.34 -11.23 -0.84
CA PRO A 166 17.18 -9.94 -1.52
C PRO A 166 15.84 -9.76 -2.24
N ARG A 167 15.22 -10.87 -2.68
CA ARG A 167 13.79 -10.90 -3.01
C ARG A 167 13.09 -11.90 -2.11
N THR A 168 11.94 -11.51 -1.56
CA THR A 168 11.05 -12.41 -0.83
C THR A 168 9.63 -12.31 -1.36
N THR A 169 8.99 -13.45 -1.63
CA THR A 169 7.58 -13.55 -2.05
C THR A 169 6.80 -14.32 -0.99
N LEU A 170 5.79 -13.69 -0.40
CA LEU A 170 4.77 -14.37 0.42
C LEU A 170 3.54 -14.57 -0.47
N THR A 171 3.04 -15.79 -0.57
CA THR A 171 1.90 -16.07 -1.44
C THR A 171 0.93 -17.11 -0.93
N THR A 172 -0.35 -16.93 -1.27
CA THR A 172 -1.40 -17.95 -1.14
C THR A 172 -1.78 -18.58 -2.49
N GLY A 173 -1.14 -18.15 -3.57
CA GLY A 173 -1.24 -18.78 -4.88
C GLY A 173 -0.32 -19.99 -5.03
N LYS A 174 -0.64 -20.84 -6.00
CA LYS A 174 0.14 -22.02 -6.37
C LYS A 174 1.17 -21.66 -7.44
N ALA A 175 2.42 -22.07 -7.26
CA ALA A 175 3.44 -21.90 -8.28
C ALA A 175 3.19 -22.83 -9.48
N THR A 176 3.33 -22.29 -10.68
CA THR A 176 3.34 -23.03 -11.95
C THR A 176 4.76 -23.01 -12.55
N PHE A 177 5.11 -24.07 -13.28
CA PHE A 177 6.48 -24.33 -13.72
C PHE A 177 6.57 -24.50 -15.23
N ASP A 178 7.70 -24.11 -15.83
CA ASP A 178 8.03 -24.47 -17.21
C ASP A 178 8.63 -25.89 -17.31
N SER A 179 8.93 -26.32 -18.53
CA SER A 179 9.58 -27.61 -18.83
C SER A 179 11.01 -27.75 -18.28
N LEU A 180 11.65 -26.65 -17.87
CA LEU A 180 12.99 -26.62 -17.27
C LEU A 180 12.94 -26.57 -15.72
N GLY A 181 11.75 -26.43 -15.14
CA GLY A 181 11.52 -26.32 -13.71
C GLY A 181 11.77 -24.92 -13.13
N ASN A 182 11.74 -23.86 -13.94
CA ASN A 182 11.62 -22.48 -13.44
C ASN A 182 10.18 -22.22 -13.01
N ILE A 183 9.97 -21.36 -12.00
CA ILE A 183 8.64 -20.83 -11.69
C ILE A 183 8.29 -19.77 -12.74
N THR A 184 7.16 -19.95 -13.43
CA THR A 184 6.67 -19.02 -14.45
C THR A 184 5.64 -18.06 -13.87
N ASN A 185 4.63 -18.61 -13.18
CA ASN A 185 3.54 -17.83 -12.61
C ASN A 185 3.12 -18.33 -11.21
N ILE A 186 2.40 -17.46 -10.51
CA ILE A 186 1.67 -17.74 -9.28
C ILE A 186 0.17 -17.63 -9.60
N ASP A 187 -0.54 -18.75 -9.56
CA ASP A 187 -1.98 -18.84 -9.81
C ASP A 187 -2.73 -18.76 -8.48
N THR A 188 -3.50 -17.70 -8.28
CA THR A 188 -4.11 -17.35 -6.99
C THR A 188 -5.63 -17.45 -7.07
N THR A 189 -6.22 -18.31 -6.25
CA THR A 189 -7.68 -18.56 -6.20
C THR A 189 -8.29 -18.34 -4.81
N ARG A 190 -7.52 -18.57 -3.74
CA ARG A 190 -7.91 -18.44 -2.33
C ARG A 190 -6.78 -17.97 -1.41
N GLY A 191 -7.09 -17.86 -0.11
CA GLY A 191 -6.15 -17.55 0.96
C GLY A 191 -5.93 -16.05 1.20
N ARG A 192 -5.54 -15.72 2.44
CA ARG A 192 -5.31 -14.34 2.89
C ARG A 192 -3.87 -14.16 3.39
N ILE A 193 -3.26 -13.03 3.05
CA ILE A 193 -2.07 -12.51 3.74
C ILE A 193 -2.53 -11.47 4.76
N GLU A 194 -2.07 -11.56 5.99
CA GLU A 194 -2.33 -10.58 7.05
C GLU A 194 -1.02 -10.11 7.70
N ILE A 195 -0.76 -8.81 7.69
CA ILE A 195 0.31 -8.17 8.46
C ILE A 195 -0.34 -7.55 9.71
N GLN A 196 0.03 -8.00 10.90
CA GLN A 196 -0.62 -7.60 12.17
C GLN A 196 0.37 -7.49 13.33
N GLY A 197 -0.10 -6.97 14.48
CA GLY A 197 0.68 -6.87 15.71
C GLY A 197 1.99 -6.10 15.55
N LYS A 198 3.12 -6.80 15.68
CA LYS A 198 4.48 -6.26 15.53
C LYS A 198 4.88 -5.93 14.08
N GLY A 199 4.05 -6.24 13.09
CA GLY A 199 4.27 -5.85 11.70
C GLY A 199 5.27 -6.73 10.93
N LEU A 200 5.90 -6.14 9.91
CA LEU A 200 6.88 -6.79 9.02
C LEU A 200 8.08 -5.88 8.75
N ASP A 201 9.29 -6.39 8.99
CA ASP A 201 10.58 -5.77 8.63
C ASP A 201 11.13 -6.35 7.31
N ALA A 202 10.97 -5.59 6.24
CA ALA A 202 11.56 -5.80 4.93
C ALA A 202 12.61 -4.72 4.58
N THR A 203 13.21 -4.04 5.56
CA THR A 203 14.25 -3.00 5.33
C THR A 203 15.58 -3.54 4.83
N ARG A 204 15.77 -4.88 4.91
CA ARG A 204 17.02 -5.59 4.56
C ARG A 204 16.94 -6.41 3.27
N ILE A 205 15.93 -6.13 2.43
CA ILE A 205 15.73 -6.80 1.13
C ILE A 205 15.46 -5.76 0.03
N ASP A 206 15.70 -6.13 -1.23
CA ASP A 206 15.50 -5.25 -2.39
C ASP A 206 14.05 -5.28 -2.89
N GLN A 207 13.36 -6.42 -2.75
CA GLN A 207 11.96 -6.58 -3.18
C GLN A 207 11.14 -7.53 -2.29
N LEU A 208 9.95 -7.07 -1.90
CA LEU A 208 8.89 -7.84 -1.25
C LEU A 208 7.71 -8.02 -2.21
N ASP A 209 7.32 -9.26 -2.51
CA ASP A 209 6.07 -9.56 -3.18
C ASP A 209 5.07 -10.15 -2.17
N LEU A 210 3.84 -9.63 -2.14
CA LEU A 210 2.70 -10.17 -1.42
C LEU A 210 1.63 -10.55 -2.46
N ILE A 211 1.34 -11.83 -2.64
CA ILE A 211 0.45 -12.32 -3.73
C ILE A 211 -0.63 -13.23 -3.14
N ALA A 212 -1.87 -12.75 -3.01
CA ALA A 212 -2.94 -13.51 -2.36
C ALA A 212 -4.36 -13.15 -2.85
N ARG A 213 -5.36 -13.98 -2.53
CA ARG A 213 -6.76 -13.66 -2.85
C ARG A 213 -7.26 -12.43 -2.08
N SER A 214 -6.73 -12.23 -0.87
CA SER A 214 -6.87 -11.00 -0.08
C SER A 214 -5.56 -10.69 0.65
N ILE A 215 -5.17 -9.41 0.67
CA ILE A 215 -4.05 -8.91 1.47
C ILE A 215 -4.60 -7.88 2.45
N VAL A 216 -4.26 -7.99 3.73
CA VAL A 216 -4.67 -7.02 4.75
C VAL A 216 -3.45 -6.56 5.55
N VAL A 217 -3.24 -5.24 5.63
CA VAL A 217 -2.13 -4.61 6.34
C VAL A 217 -2.72 -3.82 7.51
N ASN A 218 -2.66 -4.44 8.69
CA ASN A 218 -3.16 -3.96 9.99
C ASN A 218 -2.03 -3.74 11.01
N ALA A 219 -0.77 -3.74 10.58
CA ALA A 219 0.40 -3.36 11.35
C ALA A 219 1.51 -2.86 10.41
N ALA A 220 2.47 -2.13 10.95
CA ALA A 220 3.50 -1.46 10.17
C ALA A 220 4.27 -2.42 9.25
N LEU A 221 4.43 -2.02 7.99
CA LEU A 221 5.30 -2.69 7.01
C LEU A 221 6.44 -1.73 6.69
N HIS A 222 7.62 -2.04 7.21
CA HIS A 222 8.83 -1.26 7.01
C HIS A 222 9.66 -1.89 5.90
N ALA A 223 9.76 -1.21 4.76
CA ALA A 223 10.45 -1.67 3.56
C ALA A 223 11.30 -0.53 2.95
N ASP A 224 11.88 0.31 3.82
CA ASP A 224 12.79 1.39 3.42
C ASP A 224 13.94 0.85 2.56
N GLY A 225 14.01 1.31 1.30
CA GLY A 225 14.94 0.80 0.28
C GLY A 225 14.31 -0.18 -0.70
N ALA A 226 13.35 -1.00 -0.26
CA ALA A 226 12.77 -2.07 -1.05
C ALA A 226 11.62 -1.64 -1.99
N LYS A 227 11.41 -2.44 -3.04
CA LYS A 227 10.19 -2.46 -3.85
C LYS A 227 9.16 -3.41 -3.25
N VAL A 228 7.98 -2.91 -2.89
CA VAL A 228 6.83 -3.72 -2.48
C VAL A 228 5.89 -3.93 -3.67
N VAL A 229 5.48 -5.16 -3.92
CA VAL A 229 4.46 -5.52 -4.93
C VAL A 229 3.33 -6.29 -4.26
N GLY A 230 2.16 -5.67 -4.15
CA GLY A 230 0.93 -6.32 -3.68
C GLY A 230 0.06 -6.76 -4.86
N VAL A 231 -0.26 -8.04 -4.96
CA VAL A 231 -1.18 -8.59 -5.97
C VAL A 231 -2.34 -9.26 -5.24
N GLY A 232 -3.51 -8.64 -5.31
CA GLY A 232 -4.74 -9.06 -4.67
C GLY A 232 -5.76 -9.59 -5.69
N GLY A 233 -6.32 -10.77 -5.45
CA GLY A 233 -7.52 -11.23 -6.13
C GLY A 233 -7.47 -12.65 -6.67
N VAL A 234 -8.39 -13.00 -7.58
CA VAL A 234 -8.21 -14.18 -8.43
C VAL A 234 -7.40 -13.75 -9.64
N THR A 235 -6.15 -14.17 -9.69
CA THR A 235 -5.16 -13.69 -10.66
C THR A 235 -4.11 -14.74 -10.99
N ARG A 236 -3.59 -14.71 -12.22
CA ARG A 236 -2.29 -15.31 -12.56
C ARG A 236 -1.24 -14.20 -12.58
N HIS A 237 -0.15 -14.35 -11.84
CA HIS A 237 0.92 -13.35 -11.78
C HIS A 237 2.27 -13.93 -12.20
N SER A 238 2.93 -13.36 -13.20
CA SER A 238 4.25 -13.81 -13.64
C SER A 238 5.36 -13.17 -12.80
N LEU A 239 6.18 -14.01 -12.13
CA LEU A 239 7.32 -13.53 -11.35
C LEU A 239 8.48 -13.01 -12.22
N ALA A 240 8.48 -13.33 -13.51
CA ALA A 240 9.51 -12.96 -14.48
C ALA A 240 9.22 -11.61 -15.16
N SER A 241 8.02 -11.41 -15.70
CA SER A 241 7.64 -10.13 -16.34
C SER A 241 7.01 -9.13 -15.36
N GLY A 242 6.51 -9.59 -14.23
CA GLY A 242 5.67 -8.80 -13.32
C GLY A 242 4.24 -8.56 -13.83
N ALA A 243 3.89 -9.07 -15.02
CA ALA A 243 2.53 -8.99 -15.54
C ALA A 243 1.55 -9.79 -14.67
N THR A 244 0.34 -9.28 -14.57
CA THR A 244 -0.80 -9.97 -13.94
C THR A 244 -1.84 -10.21 -15.03
N GLN A 245 -2.66 -11.23 -14.84
CA GLN A 245 -3.86 -11.52 -15.63
C GLN A 245 -5.04 -11.65 -14.66
N SER A 246 -6.19 -11.14 -15.06
CA SER A 246 -7.45 -11.33 -14.34
C SER A 246 -7.90 -12.80 -14.34
N ALA A 247 -8.84 -13.13 -13.47
CA ALA A 247 -9.48 -14.45 -13.41
C ALA A 247 -9.98 -14.95 -14.77
N VAL A 248 -10.57 -14.06 -15.58
CA VAL A 248 -11.19 -14.39 -16.87
C VAL A 248 -10.12 -14.72 -17.91
N GLU A 249 -9.09 -13.88 -18.03
CA GLU A 249 -7.98 -14.09 -18.97
C GLU A 249 -7.13 -15.32 -18.60
N ALA A 250 -6.97 -15.58 -17.31
CA ALA A 250 -6.21 -16.70 -16.79
C ALA A 250 -6.96 -18.04 -16.80
N GLY A 251 -8.30 -18.03 -16.99
CA GLY A 251 -9.15 -19.21 -16.85
C GLY A 251 -9.26 -19.74 -15.41
N LEU A 252 -9.16 -18.84 -14.42
CA LEU A 252 -9.17 -19.17 -12.99
C LEU A 252 -10.53 -18.88 -12.34
N THR A 253 -10.94 -19.75 -11.41
CA THR A 253 -12.14 -19.57 -10.58
C THR A 253 -11.77 -19.24 -9.13
N ALA A 254 -12.68 -18.56 -8.42
CA ALA A 254 -12.50 -18.30 -6.99
C ALA A 254 -12.77 -19.57 -6.17
N GLU A 255 -11.95 -19.81 -5.14
CA GLU A 255 -12.14 -20.88 -4.16
C GLU A 255 -12.48 -20.28 -2.79
N GLY A 256 -13.41 -20.90 -2.07
CA GLY A 256 -13.83 -20.45 -0.73
C GLY A 256 -14.71 -19.20 -0.73
N SER A 257 -14.83 -18.55 0.43
CA SER A 257 -15.65 -17.35 0.61
C SER A 257 -14.94 -16.10 0.06
N ALA A 258 -15.70 -15.22 -0.59
CA ALA A 258 -15.17 -13.97 -1.14
C ALA A 258 -14.71 -12.99 -0.03
N PRO A 259 -13.61 -12.25 -0.24
CA PRO A 259 -13.28 -11.08 0.59
C PRO A 259 -14.45 -10.08 0.55
N ARG A 260 -14.77 -9.43 1.69
CA ARG A 260 -16.05 -8.72 1.82
C ARG A 260 -16.19 -7.43 0.99
N THR A 261 -15.09 -6.79 0.57
CA THR A 261 -15.15 -5.50 -0.16
C THR A 261 -13.97 -5.20 -1.08
N VAL A 262 -12.73 -5.59 -0.74
CA VAL A 262 -11.52 -5.25 -1.52
C VAL A 262 -10.49 -6.38 -1.51
N ALA A 263 -9.63 -6.44 -2.54
CA ALA A 263 -8.58 -7.46 -2.65
C ALA A 263 -7.31 -7.11 -1.86
N ILE A 264 -7.07 -5.82 -1.61
CA ILE A 264 -6.01 -5.31 -0.73
C ILE A 264 -6.66 -4.27 0.18
N ASP A 265 -6.52 -4.41 1.49
CA ASP A 265 -6.99 -3.48 2.52
C ASP A 265 -5.80 -3.00 3.37
N VAL A 266 -5.65 -1.69 3.53
CA VAL A 266 -4.59 -1.08 4.34
C VAL A 266 -5.25 -0.14 5.35
N SER A 267 -5.10 -0.44 6.64
CA SER A 267 -5.78 0.27 7.73
C SER A 267 -4.85 1.16 8.55
N LYS A 268 -5.41 1.95 9.48
CA LYS A 268 -4.68 2.93 10.31
C LYS A 268 -3.52 2.35 11.13
N LEU A 269 -3.59 1.08 11.54
CA LEU A 269 -2.48 0.42 12.24
C LEU A 269 -1.38 -0.05 11.26
N GLY A 270 -1.72 -0.19 9.98
CA GLY A 270 -0.88 -0.64 8.89
C GLY A 270 -0.24 0.47 8.05
N SER A 271 0.63 1.28 8.66
CA SER A 271 1.49 2.17 7.86
C SER A 271 2.43 1.36 6.96
N MET A 272 2.40 1.61 5.65
CA MET A 272 3.33 1.01 4.69
C MET A 272 4.36 2.06 4.26
N TYR A 273 5.64 1.77 4.54
CA TYR A 273 6.78 2.60 4.14
C TYR A 273 7.67 1.80 3.21
N ALA A 274 7.87 2.26 1.98
CA ALA A 274 8.74 1.60 1.02
C ALA A 274 9.55 2.59 0.19
N ASN A 275 10.61 2.10 -0.47
CA ASN A 275 11.17 2.87 -1.58
C ASN A 275 10.16 2.96 -2.72
N SER A 276 9.48 1.85 -3.05
CA SER A 276 8.51 1.68 -4.15
C SER A 276 7.30 0.83 -3.73
N ILE A 277 6.09 1.14 -4.20
CA ILE A 277 4.88 0.32 -4.02
C ILE A 277 4.14 0.19 -5.35
N ARG A 278 3.89 -1.06 -5.79
CA ARG A 278 2.94 -1.40 -6.86
C ARG A 278 1.82 -2.25 -6.28
N LEU A 279 0.57 -1.81 -6.39
CA LEU A 279 -0.61 -2.58 -5.99
C LEU A 279 -1.41 -2.95 -7.24
N VAL A 280 -1.79 -4.22 -7.37
CA VAL A 280 -2.64 -4.76 -8.42
C VAL A 280 -3.81 -5.46 -7.75
N GLY A 281 -5.04 -5.01 -8.03
CA GLY A 281 -6.27 -5.65 -7.57
C GLY A 281 -7.08 -6.12 -8.76
N SER A 282 -7.60 -7.35 -8.73
CA SER A 282 -8.58 -7.82 -9.72
C SER A 282 -9.92 -7.07 -9.60
N ARG A 283 -11.02 -7.62 -10.15
CA ARG A 283 -12.38 -7.03 -10.15
C ARG A 283 -12.86 -6.35 -8.86
N ASP A 284 -12.38 -6.78 -7.70
CA ASP A 284 -12.74 -6.27 -6.37
C ASP A 284 -11.93 -5.01 -5.94
N GLY A 285 -10.89 -4.63 -6.70
CA GLY A 285 -10.10 -3.42 -6.50
C GLY A 285 -9.17 -3.42 -5.28
N VAL A 286 -8.66 -2.22 -4.97
CA VAL A 286 -7.76 -1.92 -3.84
C VAL A 286 -8.43 -0.88 -2.94
N GLY A 287 -8.42 -1.14 -1.63
CA GLY A 287 -8.92 -0.22 -0.61
C GLY A 287 -7.79 0.31 0.27
N VAL A 288 -7.87 1.61 0.59
CA VAL A 288 -7.07 2.24 1.64
C VAL A 288 -8.04 2.92 2.60
N ASN A 289 -8.05 2.51 3.88
CA ASN A 289 -9.13 2.84 4.80
C ASN A 289 -8.65 3.30 6.20
N ASP A 290 -8.86 4.57 6.49
CA ASP A 290 -8.71 5.23 7.79
C ASP A 290 -10.09 5.39 8.46
N ASN A 291 -10.55 4.33 9.12
CA ASN A 291 -11.78 4.35 9.92
C ASN A 291 -11.73 5.30 11.13
N ASN A 292 -10.59 5.93 11.44
CA ASN A 292 -10.35 6.65 12.70
C ASN A 292 -9.70 8.04 12.50
N GLY A 293 -9.91 8.66 11.34
CA GLY A 293 -9.78 10.12 11.09
C GLY A 293 -8.46 10.79 11.49
N ALA A 294 -7.30 10.12 11.38
CA ALA A 294 -6.02 10.71 11.77
C ALA A 294 -4.86 10.45 10.80
N GLY A 295 -5.13 10.04 9.56
CA GLY A 295 -4.24 10.27 8.42
C GLY A 295 -2.89 9.54 8.45
N THR A 296 -2.82 8.32 8.99
CA THR A 296 -1.65 7.46 8.82
C THR A 296 -1.51 7.05 7.34
N PRO A 297 -0.43 7.41 6.65
CA PRO A 297 -0.38 7.32 5.20
C PRO A 297 0.09 5.96 4.67
N VAL A 298 -0.37 5.61 3.47
CA VAL A 298 0.42 4.80 2.54
C VAL A 298 1.46 5.72 1.91
N SER A 299 2.73 5.56 2.28
CA SER A 299 3.83 6.45 1.87
C SER A 299 4.97 5.69 1.19
N ALA A 300 5.44 6.21 0.06
CA ALA A 300 6.68 5.74 -0.54
C ALA A 300 7.55 6.90 -1.01
N ARG A 301 8.88 6.72 -0.93
CA ARG A 301 9.85 7.73 -1.35
C ARG A 301 9.77 8.00 -2.86
N SER A 302 9.57 6.95 -3.65
CA SER A 302 9.33 6.97 -5.10
C SER A 302 8.24 5.94 -5.45
N MET A 303 7.07 6.31 -5.94
CA MET A 303 6.03 5.32 -6.34
C MET A 303 6.10 4.95 -7.83
N PRO A 304 7.03 4.09 -8.34
CA PRO A 304 6.93 3.64 -9.72
C PRO A 304 5.64 2.84 -9.87
N GLU A 305 4.81 3.27 -10.81
CA GLU A 305 3.80 2.45 -11.45
C GLU A 305 2.86 1.70 -10.49
N TRP A 306 1.83 2.42 -10.03
CA TRP A 306 0.57 1.78 -9.67
C TRP A 306 -0.02 1.22 -10.98
N GLY A 307 0.46 0.02 -11.32
CA GLY A 307 0.23 -0.60 -12.61
C GLY A 307 -1.23 -0.99 -12.76
N ILE A 308 -1.93 -0.23 -13.60
CA ILE A 308 -3.30 -0.47 -14.04
C ILE A 308 -3.45 -1.94 -14.44
N ASP A 309 -4.39 -2.63 -13.79
CA ASP A 309 -5.00 -3.83 -14.36
C ASP A 309 -6.43 -4.01 -13.80
N SER A 310 -7.41 -3.36 -14.45
CA SER A 310 -8.86 -3.34 -14.12
C SER A 310 -9.31 -2.83 -12.73
N GLY A 311 -8.43 -2.74 -11.72
CA GLY A 311 -8.79 -2.42 -10.34
C GLY A 311 -9.28 -0.98 -10.10
N ARG A 312 -10.34 -0.85 -9.30
CA ARG A 312 -10.80 0.41 -8.69
C ARG A 312 -10.03 0.68 -7.41
N ILE A 313 -9.54 1.91 -7.23
CA ILE A 313 -8.94 2.34 -5.95
C ILE A 313 -9.98 3.14 -5.16
N ASN A 314 -10.29 2.68 -3.95
CA ASN A 314 -11.13 3.41 -3.00
C ASN A 314 -10.26 3.97 -1.86
N VAL A 315 -10.30 5.29 -1.65
CA VAL A 315 -9.45 6.02 -0.72
C VAL A 315 -10.30 6.74 0.32
N ASN A 316 -10.39 6.16 1.52
CA ASN A 316 -10.90 6.83 2.71
C ASN A 316 -9.73 7.06 3.68
N GLY A 317 -8.73 7.85 3.30
CA GLY A 317 -7.50 8.03 4.07
C GLY A 317 -6.43 8.73 3.25
N LEU A 318 -5.16 8.67 3.65
CA LEU A 318 -4.05 9.34 2.96
C LEU A 318 -3.20 8.38 2.11
N ILE A 319 -3.15 8.62 0.80
CA ILE A 319 -2.14 8.06 -0.11
C ILE A 319 -1.18 9.19 -0.52
N GLN A 320 0.12 9.01 -0.31
CA GLN A 320 1.13 10.01 -0.64
C GLN A 320 2.32 9.44 -1.43
N ALA A 321 2.46 9.89 -2.68
CA ALA A 321 3.66 9.67 -3.49
C ALA A 321 4.71 10.77 -3.21
N GLY A 322 5.84 10.40 -2.60
CA GLY A 322 6.86 11.32 -2.11
C GLY A 322 7.73 12.00 -3.18
N SER A 323 8.73 12.75 -2.70
CA SER A 323 9.58 13.65 -3.47
C SER A 323 10.50 12.99 -4.51
N GLY A 324 10.62 11.65 -4.52
CA GLY A 324 11.35 10.89 -5.55
C GLY A 324 10.75 10.98 -6.96
N GLY A 325 9.58 11.59 -7.10
CA GLY A 325 9.12 12.13 -8.38
C GLY A 325 8.48 11.10 -9.31
N ALA A 326 7.67 10.21 -8.75
CA ALA A 326 6.92 9.26 -9.55
C ALA A 326 5.49 9.76 -9.87
N SER A 327 4.87 9.18 -10.89
CA SER A 327 3.49 9.47 -11.29
C SER A 327 2.57 8.34 -10.86
N PHE A 328 1.42 8.69 -10.27
CA PHE A 328 0.35 7.74 -9.97
C PHE A 328 -0.42 7.43 -11.25
N SER A 329 -0.86 6.17 -11.41
CA SER A 329 -1.75 5.72 -12.48
C SER A 329 -2.81 4.78 -11.90
N THR A 330 -4.03 4.76 -12.44
CA THR A 330 -5.06 3.76 -12.09
C THR A 330 -6.15 3.65 -13.15
N GLY A 331 -6.86 2.52 -13.18
CA GLY A 331 -8.03 2.32 -14.04
C GLY A 331 -9.24 3.13 -13.58
N SER A 332 -9.48 3.21 -12.27
CA SER A 332 -10.45 4.15 -11.69
C SER A 332 -10.07 4.57 -10.27
N LEU A 333 -10.54 5.75 -9.87
CA LEU A 333 -10.26 6.35 -8.57
C LEU A 333 -11.56 6.79 -7.89
N THR A 334 -11.70 6.49 -6.60
CA THR A 334 -12.75 7.02 -5.74
C THR A 334 -12.11 7.54 -4.45
N VAL A 335 -12.17 8.84 -4.24
CA VAL A 335 -11.71 9.49 -2.99
C VAL A 335 -12.95 9.84 -2.18
N ILE A 336 -13.08 9.25 -0.99
CA ILE A 336 -14.31 9.21 -0.20
C ILE A 336 -14.22 10.19 0.96
N GLY A 337 -15.18 11.12 1.02
CA GLY A 337 -15.32 12.11 2.09
C GLY A 337 -14.11 13.02 2.33
N LYS A 338 -14.25 13.95 3.28
CA LYS A 338 -13.23 14.95 3.62
C LYS A 338 -11.93 14.37 4.19
N THR A 339 -11.95 13.11 4.64
CA THR A 339 -10.79 12.33 5.11
C THR A 339 -9.96 11.74 3.97
N GLY A 340 -10.59 11.43 2.83
CA GLY A 340 -9.90 10.95 1.64
C GLY A 340 -8.92 11.99 1.10
N THR A 341 -7.66 11.61 0.92
CA THR A 341 -6.61 12.44 0.33
C THR A 341 -5.67 11.60 -0.55
N VAL A 342 -5.55 11.99 -1.82
CA VAL A 342 -4.55 11.45 -2.75
C VAL A 342 -3.58 12.58 -3.10
N SER A 343 -2.29 12.38 -2.80
CA SER A 343 -1.25 13.39 -3.02
C SER A 343 -0.10 12.84 -3.88
N SER A 344 0.21 13.53 -4.98
CA SER A 344 1.31 13.22 -5.89
C SER A 344 2.23 14.41 -6.10
N ALA A 345 3.52 14.24 -5.82
CA ALA A 345 4.55 15.25 -6.12
C ALA A 345 4.76 15.49 -7.63
N ARG A 346 4.24 14.61 -8.52
CA ARG A 346 4.26 14.81 -9.98
C ARG A 346 2.89 14.53 -10.61
N GLY A 347 2.79 13.47 -11.43
CA GLY A 347 1.59 13.17 -12.19
C GLY A 347 0.59 12.37 -11.38
N LEU A 348 -0.69 12.60 -11.66
CA LEU A 348 -1.79 11.71 -11.35
C LEU A 348 -2.51 11.42 -12.66
N SER A 349 -2.58 10.15 -13.05
CA SER A 349 -3.25 9.66 -14.25
C SER A 349 -4.37 8.70 -13.85
N VAL A 350 -5.55 8.83 -14.46
CA VAL A 350 -6.66 7.89 -14.28
C VAL A 350 -7.23 7.57 -15.67
N SER A 351 -7.08 6.34 -16.13
CA SER A 351 -7.50 5.94 -17.48
C SER A 351 -9.00 5.65 -17.63
N GLY A 352 -9.77 5.87 -16.57
CA GLY A 352 -11.21 5.71 -16.49
C GLY A 352 -11.84 6.75 -15.57
N GLY A 353 -12.90 6.37 -14.85
CA GLY A 353 -13.65 7.27 -13.97
C GLY A 353 -12.88 7.67 -12.69
N THR A 354 -12.94 8.97 -12.37
CA THR A 354 -12.51 9.56 -11.10
C THR A 354 -13.71 10.15 -10.37
N ARG A 355 -14.07 9.64 -9.19
CA ARG A 355 -15.01 10.28 -8.25
C ARG A 355 -14.24 10.87 -7.07
N ASN A 356 -14.46 12.14 -6.75
CA ASN A 356 -13.80 12.85 -5.66
C ASN A 356 -14.80 13.59 -4.75
N GLU A 357 -14.88 13.12 -3.51
CA GLU A 357 -15.57 13.76 -2.38
C GLU A 357 -14.58 14.25 -1.30
N GLY A 358 -13.28 14.09 -1.56
CA GLY A 358 -12.20 14.44 -0.66
C GLY A 358 -11.17 15.34 -1.34
N ASN A 359 -9.88 15.06 -1.14
CA ASN A 359 -8.78 15.90 -1.59
C ASN A 359 -7.93 15.19 -2.64
N ILE A 360 -7.76 15.81 -3.81
CA ILE A 360 -6.78 15.40 -4.83
C ILE A 360 -5.74 16.50 -4.99
N LEU A 361 -4.48 16.18 -4.72
CA LEU A 361 -3.34 17.11 -4.81
C LEU A 361 -2.31 16.54 -5.81
N ALA A 362 -2.01 17.26 -6.89
CA ALA A 362 -1.01 16.81 -7.88
C ALA A 362 -0.19 17.97 -8.47
N ARG A 363 0.91 17.68 -9.16
CA ARG A 363 1.54 18.67 -10.06
C ARG A 363 0.80 18.73 -11.40
N THR A 364 0.44 17.57 -11.95
CA THR A 364 -0.36 17.47 -13.18
C THR A 364 -1.39 16.37 -13.04
N LEU A 365 -2.59 16.59 -13.57
CA LEU A 365 -3.69 15.62 -13.54
C LEU A 365 -4.13 15.28 -14.97
N SER A 366 -4.32 14.00 -15.27
CA SER A 366 -4.91 13.52 -16.51
C SER A 366 -5.95 12.45 -16.16
N VAL A 367 -7.23 12.68 -16.48
CA VAL A 367 -8.30 11.72 -16.19
C VAL A 367 -9.18 11.52 -17.41
N GLU A 368 -9.81 10.35 -17.54
CA GLU A 368 -10.82 10.16 -18.57
C GLU A 368 -12.11 10.90 -18.18
N ASN A 369 -12.82 10.43 -17.16
CA ASN A 369 -14.05 11.06 -16.69
C ASN A 369 -13.86 11.56 -15.24
N LEU A 370 -14.42 12.73 -14.91
CA LEU A 370 -14.33 13.33 -13.58
C LEU A 370 -15.70 13.65 -13.02
N ASP A 371 -15.95 13.19 -11.79
CA ASP A 371 -17.03 13.58 -10.90
C ASP A 371 -16.40 14.15 -9.62
N ASN A 372 -16.48 15.46 -9.42
CA ASN A 372 -15.95 16.17 -8.27
C ASN A 372 -17.12 16.68 -7.40
N SER A 373 -17.86 15.74 -6.82
CA SER A 373 -18.97 16.00 -5.90
C SER A 373 -18.48 16.41 -4.51
N THR A 374 -18.57 17.70 -4.15
CA THR A 374 -18.08 18.31 -2.88
C THR A 374 -16.57 18.22 -2.61
N GLY A 375 -15.81 17.53 -3.47
CA GLY A 375 -14.36 17.37 -3.35
C GLY A 375 -13.56 18.63 -3.71
N THR A 376 -12.33 18.69 -3.21
CA THR A 376 -11.30 19.65 -3.60
C THR A 376 -10.24 18.97 -4.46
N LEU A 377 -9.96 19.55 -5.62
CA LEU A 377 -8.95 19.10 -6.56
C LEU A 377 -7.99 20.28 -6.78
N LYS A 378 -6.71 20.11 -6.45
CA LYS A 378 -5.68 21.13 -6.61
C LYS A 378 -4.51 20.63 -7.43
N THR A 379 -4.16 21.36 -8.50
CA THR A 379 -2.91 21.12 -9.24
C THR A 379 -2.07 22.37 -9.43
N THR A 380 -0.74 22.23 -9.36
CA THR A 380 0.19 23.35 -9.62
C THR A 380 0.51 23.55 -11.11
N GLY A 381 0.15 22.59 -11.97
CA GLY A 381 0.39 22.58 -13.41
C GLY A 381 -0.90 22.32 -14.20
N LYS A 382 -0.80 21.54 -15.28
CA LYS A 382 -1.96 21.23 -16.14
C LYS A 382 -2.84 20.13 -15.55
N MET A 383 -4.14 20.36 -15.59
CA MET A 383 -5.20 19.35 -15.56
C MET A 383 -5.76 19.11 -16.96
N SER A 384 -6.02 17.85 -17.30
CA SER A 384 -6.63 17.42 -18.57
C SER A 384 -7.73 16.40 -18.29
N VAL A 385 -8.89 16.57 -18.92
CA VAL A 385 -10.01 15.62 -18.88
C VAL A 385 -10.41 15.28 -20.31
N SER A 386 -10.35 14.00 -20.71
CA SER A 386 -10.65 13.58 -22.08
C SER A 386 -12.12 13.25 -22.34
N GLY A 387 -12.84 12.81 -21.30
CA GLY A 387 -14.29 12.59 -21.26
C GLY A 387 -15.01 13.72 -20.53
N SER A 388 -16.08 13.40 -19.79
CA SER A 388 -16.91 14.40 -19.11
C SER A 388 -16.31 14.90 -17.79
N THR A 389 -16.75 16.09 -17.37
CA THR A 389 -16.52 16.66 -16.04
C THR A 389 -17.83 17.07 -15.41
N GLU A 390 -18.14 16.53 -14.25
CA GLU A 390 -19.20 16.99 -13.34
C GLU A 390 -18.53 17.58 -12.10
N ASN A 391 -18.84 18.83 -11.76
CA ASN A 391 -18.32 19.53 -10.59
C ASN A 391 -19.50 20.12 -9.81
N THR A 392 -20.04 19.32 -8.87
CA THR A 392 -21.23 19.67 -8.08
C THR A 392 -20.81 20.03 -6.68
N LEU A 393 -20.95 21.30 -6.29
CA LEU A 393 -20.46 21.85 -5.00
C LEU A 393 -18.94 21.64 -4.74
N GLY A 394 -18.18 21.19 -5.74
CA GLY A 394 -16.75 20.91 -5.65
C GLY A 394 -15.89 22.11 -6.07
N ARG A 395 -14.61 22.09 -5.66
CA ARG A 395 -13.61 23.09 -6.05
C ARG A 395 -12.47 22.46 -6.84
N ILE A 396 -12.16 23.03 -8.00
CA ILE A 396 -11.06 22.67 -8.88
C ILE A 396 -10.13 23.89 -9.00
N ASP A 397 -8.94 23.84 -8.40
CA ASP A 397 -7.90 24.88 -8.46
C ASP A 397 -6.69 24.39 -9.25
N VAL A 398 -6.44 24.88 -10.47
CA VAL A 398 -5.38 24.34 -11.34
C VAL A 398 -4.47 25.39 -11.96
N GLY A 399 -3.25 25.00 -12.33
CA GLY A 399 -2.33 25.86 -13.07
C GLY A 399 -2.78 26.11 -14.51
N SER A 400 -3.42 25.14 -15.16
CA SER A 400 -4.16 25.30 -16.42
C SER A 400 -5.13 24.14 -16.63
N ALA A 401 -6.19 24.36 -17.42
CA ALA A 401 -7.24 23.37 -17.66
C ALA A 401 -7.46 23.06 -19.14
N SER A 402 -7.86 21.81 -19.42
CA SER A 402 -8.13 21.29 -20.75
C SER A 402 -9.21 20.21 -20.68
N PHE A 403 -10.46 20.60 -20.89
CA PHE A 403 -11.62 19.71 -20.96
C PHE A 403 -11.94 19.39 -22.42
N VAL A 404 -12.08 18.11 -22.77
CA VAL A 404 -12.38 17.67 -24.15
C VAL A 404 -13.84 17.25 -24.29
N GLY A 405 -14.39 16.54 -23.30
CA GLY A 405 -15.82 16.29 -23.20
C GLY A 405 -16.58 17.40 -22.47
N ALA A 406 -17.88 17.17 -22.26
CA ALA A 406 -18.77 18.14 -21.64
C ALA A 406 -18.37 18.47 -20.19
N VAL A 407 -18.51 19.74 -19.81
CA VAL A 407 -18.30 20.26 -18.46
C VAL A 407 -19.65 20.70 -17.89
N SER A 408 -20.01 20.16 -16.73
CA SER A 408 -21.15 20.60 -15.92
C SER A 408 -20.63 21.09 -14.58
N ASN A 409 -20.77 22.39 -14.31
CA ASN A 409 -20.41 23.04 -13.06
C ASN A 409 -21.69 23.52 -12.37
N ASP A 410 -22.17 22.78 -11.36
CA ASP A 410 -23.38 23.11 -10.60
C ASP A 410 -23.00 23.54 -9.18
N ARG A 411 -23.13 24.84 -8.88
CA ARG A 411 -22.73 25.46 -7.61
C ARG A 411 -21.25 25.19 -7.22
N GLY A 412 -20.45 24.75 -8.17
CA GLY A 412 -19.02 24.45 -8.02
C GLY A 412 -18.14 25.62 -8.43
N VAL A 413 -16.85 25.52 -8.11
CA VAL A 413 -15.82 26.48 -8.51
C VAL A 413 -14.77 25.78 -9.37
N ILE A 414 -14.54 26.28 -10.59
CA ILE A 414 -13.44 25.87 -11.47
C ILE A 414 -12.52 27.08 -11.69
N HIS A 415 -11.39 27.09 -11.00
CA HIS A 415 -10.38 28.12 -11.08
C HIS A 415 -9.11 27.62 -11.81
N SER A 416 -8.64 28.38 -12.79
CA SER A 416 -7.42 28.12 -13.55
C SER A 416 -6.49 29.33 -13.53
N ALA A 417 -5.35 29.25 -12.83
CA ALA A 417 -4.37 30.34 -12.78
C ALA A 417 -3.81 30.72 -14.17
N GLY A 418 -3.82 29.78 -15.13
CA GLY A 418 -3.45 29.97 -16.53
C GLY A 418 -4.65 29.87 -17.48
N LYS A 419 -4.44 29.29 -18.65
CA LYS A 419 -5.49 29.11 -19.66
C LYS A 419 -6.42 27.94 -19.32
N LEU A 420 -7.73 28.17 -19.42
CA LEU A 420 -8.76 27.15 -19.47
C LEU A 420 -9.19 26.95 -20.94
N ASN A 421 -9.12 25.71 -21.41
CA ASN A 421 -9.71 25.29 -22.67
C ASN A 421 -10.83 24.30 -22.36
N ALA A 422 -11.97 24.46 -23.02
CA ALA A 422 -13.03 23.45 -23.08
C ALA A 422 -13.43 23.23 -24.53
N ALA A 423 -13.77 21.99 -24.88
CA ALA A 423 -14.42 21.65 -26.14
C ALA A 423 -15.84 21.13 -25.87
N GLY A 424 -16.74 21.28 -26.84
CA GLY A 424 -18.11 20.77 -26.70
C GLY A 424 -18.98 21.64 -25.79
N LEU A 425 -19.67 21.03 -24.81
CA LEU A 425 -20.67 21.70 -23.97
C LEU A 425 -20.08 22.15 -22.63
N VAL A 426 -20.25 23.43 -22.29
CA VAL A 426 -19.97 23.96 -20.95
C VAL A 426 -21.26 24.50 -20.35
N ASN A 427 -21.75 23.84 -19.31
CA ASN A 427 -22.85 24.31 -18.47
C ASN A 427 -22.26 24.83 -17.15
N ASN A 428 -22.53 26.09 -16.83
CA ASN A 428 -22.21 26.71 -15.56
C ASN A 428 -23.50 27.24 -14.93
N ILE A 429 -23.99 26.57 -13.89
CA ILE A 429 -25.27 26.85 -13.24
C ILE A 429 -24.99 27.18 -11.77
N LEU A 430 -25.32 28.40 -11.32
CA LEU A 430 -25.02 28.89 -9.97
C LEU A 430 -23.53 28.76 -9.53
N GLY A 431 -22.62 28.48 -10.47
CA GLY A 431 -21.21 28.19 -10.21
C GLY A 431 -20.25 29.26 -10.73
N GLU A 432 -18.99 29.18 -10.33
CA GLU A 432 -17.92 30.04 -10.85
C GLU A 432 -16.98 29.25 -11.76
N ILE A 433 -16.70 29.79 -12.94
CA ILE A 433 -15.57 29.39 -13.78
C ILE A 433 -14.66 30.62 -13.98
N SER A 434 -13.45 30.59 -13.45
CA SER A 434 -12.49 31.69 -13.56
C SER A 434 -11.12 31.26 -14.10
N ALA A 435 -10.54 32.04 -15.03
CA ALA A 435 -9.22 31.75 -15.58
C ALA A 435 -8.44 32.98 -16.08
N GLN A 436 -7.14 32.85 -16.35
CA GLN A 436 -6.37 33.95 -17.00
C GLN A 436 -6.78 34.17 -18.46
N SER A 437 -7.19 33.10 -19.16
CA SER A 437 -7.84 33.17 -20.46
C SER A 437 -8.76 31.96 -20.63
N ILE A 438 -9.95 32.17 -21.19
CA ILE A 438 -10.97 31.15 -21.41
C ILE A 438 -11.18 30.98 -22.91
N ALA A 439 -11.04 29.74 -23.40
CA ALA A 439 -11.36 29.35 -24.76
C ALA A 439 -12.34 28.18 -24.73
N ILE A 440 -13.54 28.36 -25.27
CA ILE A 440 -14.58 27.33 -25.38
C ILE A 440 -14.83 27.06 -26.87
N ASP A 441 -14.40 25.91 -27.34
CA ASP A 441 -14.65 25.44 -28.70
C ASP A 441 -15.93 24.61 -28.75
N GLY A 442 -17.05 25.31 -28.62
CA GLY A 442 -18.38 24.71 -28.51
C GLY A 442 -19.37 25.64 -27.83
N ARG A 443 -20.37 25.08 -27.14
CA ARG A 443 -21.49 25.81 -26.54
C ARG A 443 -21.23 26.16 -25.08
N LEU A 444 -21.65 27.35 -24.69
CA LEU A 444 -21.65 27.84 -23.31
C LEU A 444 -23.08 28.14 -22.86
N TYR A 445 -23.48 27.62 -21.71
CA TYR A 445 -24.68 28.00 -20.98
C TYR A 445 -24.23 28.47 -19.60
N ASN A 446 -24.21 29.80 -19.38
CA ASN A 446 -23.83 30.42 -18.11
C ASN A 446 -25.09 30.97 -17.43
N GLU A 447 -25.80 30.10 -16.72
CA GLU A 447 -27.20 30.31 -16.37
C GLU A 447 -27.41 30.49 -14.86
N HIS A 448 -28.52 31.14 -14.50
CA HIS A 448 -29.04 31.19 -13.12
C HIS A 448 -27.98 31.60 -12.09
N GLY A 449 -27.45 32.81 -12.17
CA GLY A 449 -26.38 33.30 -11.29
C GLY A 449 -24.99 32.73 -11.58
N GLY A 450 -24.79 31.99 -12.67
CA GLY A 450 -23.47 31.52 -13.10
C GLY A 450 -22.50 32.68 -13.36
N LEU A 451 -21.27 32.56 -12.86
CA LEU A 451 -20.19 33.52 -13.07
C LEU A 451 -19.09 32.94 -13.97
N LEU A 452 -18.81 33.61 -15.10
CA LEU A 452 -17.67 33.32 -15.98
C LEU A 452 -16.69 34.50 -15.98
N ARG A 453 -15.49 34.34 -15.40
CA ARG A 453 -14.54 35.44 -15.19
C ARG A 453 -13.19 35.18 -15.86
N SER A 454 -12.70 36.15 -16.64
CA SER A 454 -11.38 36.09 -17.27
C SER A 454 -10.46 37.25 -16.91
N GLY A 455 -9.26 36.92 -16.42
CA GLY A 455 -8.17 37.88 -16.19
C GLY A 455 -7.58 38.48 -17.47
N SER A 456 -8.00 38.02 -18.66
CA SER A 456 -7.65 38.63 -19.95
C SER A 456 -8.73 38.40 -20.99
N THR A 457 -8.75 37.24 -21.66
CA THR A 457 -9.60 37.00 -22.83
C THR A 457 -10.66 35.93 -22.61
N ILE A 458 -11.83 36.12 -23.23
CA ILE A 458 -12.86 35.09 -23.41
C ILE A 458 -13.07 34.90 -24.91
N LYS A 459 -13.05 33.65 -25.37
CA LYS A 459 -13.43 33.28 -26.74
C LYS A 459 -14.34 32.06 -26.72
N VAL A 460 -15.56 32.21 -27.19
CA VAL A 460 -16.52 31.11 -27.38
C VAL A 460 -16.84 31.00 -28.87
N ASN A 461 -16.56 29.84 -29.47
CA ASN A 461 -16.73 29.62 -30.91
C ASN A 461 -18.14 29.14 -31.29
N GLY A 462 -18.91 28.60 -30.35
CA GLY A 462 -20.30 28.18 -30.56
C GLY A 462 -21.30 29.06 -29.81
N TYR A 463 -22.55 28.59 -29.78
CA TYR A 463 -23.65 29.31 -29.15
C TYR A 463 -23.38 29.58 -27.66
N THR A 464 -23.57 30.82 -27.26
CA THR A 464 -23.46 31.30 -25.88
C THR A 464 -24.81 31.77 -25.38
N SER A 465 -25.30 31.14 -24.30
CA SER A 465 -26.38 31.63 -23.46
C SER A 465 -25.80 32.11 -22.13
N ASN A 466 -26.38 33.17 -21.58
CA ASN A 466 -25.95 33.82 -20.34
C ASN A 466 -27.16 34.35 -19.56
N ASN A 467 -28.27 33.60 -19.57
CA ASN A 467 -29.53 34.09 -19.02
C ASN A 467 -29.50 34.02 -17.49
N ASP A 468 -29.76 35.16 -16.84
CA ASP A 468 -29.46 35.42 -15.43
C ASP A 468 -27.98 35.20 -15.03
N GLY A 469 -27.06 35.21 -16.01
CA GLY A 469 -25.63 34.98 -15.80
C GLY A 469 -24.78 36.26 -15.84
N THR A 470 -23.59 36.18 -15.27
CA THR A 470 -22.56 37.24 -15.29
C THR A 470 -21.29 36.77 -15.99
N ILE A 471 -20.85 37.52 -17.01
CA ILE A 471 -19.57 37.33 -17.69
C ILE A 471 -18.68 38.55 -17.48
N GLU A 472 -17.47 38.34 -16.99
CA GLU A 472 -16.48 39.38 -16.69
C GLU A 472 -15.16 39.14 -17.42
N TYR A 473 -14.57 40.17 -18.03
CA TYR A 473 -13.29 40.05 -18.73
C TYR A 473 -12.47 41.34 -18.69
N VAL A 474 -11.14 41.25 -18.78
CA VAL A 474 -10.25 42.44 -18.74
C VAL A 474 -9.89 42.97 -20.13
N SER A 475 -9.46 42.09 -21.03
CA SER A 475 -8.88 42.48 -22.33
C SER A 475 -9.92 42.53 -23.43
N SER A 476 -10.50 41.37 -23.78
CA SER A 476 -11.52 41.23 -24.82
C SER A 476 -12.36 39.97 -24.66
N ALA A 477 -13.61 40.04 -25.10
CA ALA A 477 -14.50 38.89 -25.23
C ALA A 477 -14.94 38.74 -26.70
N LYS A 478 -15.06 37.50 -27.18
CA LYS A 478 -15.60 37.16 -28.51
C LYS A 478 -16.55 35.98 -28.39
N PHE A 479 -17.73 36.11 -28.97
CA PHE A 479 -18.80 35.11 -28.97
C PHE A 479 -19.32 34.94 -30.40
N ALA A 480 -19.90 33.78 -30.71
CA ALA A 480 -20.45 33.49 -32.05
C ALA A 480 -21.83 34.13 -32.30
N ASN A 481 -22.50 34.61 -31.25
CA ASN A 481 -23.82 35.22 -31.27
C ASN A 481 -23.89 36.42 -30.30
N PRO A 482 -24.90 37.31 -30.41
CA PRO A 482 -25.25 38.24 -29.34
C PRO A 482 -25.51 37.47 -28.03
N VAL A 483 -25.04 38.01 -26.91
CA VAL A 483 -25.10 37.36 -25.59
C VAL A 483 -25.98 38.17 -24.66
N ASP A 484 -26.95 37.50 -24.03
CA ASP A 484 -27.88 38.09 -23.08
C ASP A 484 -27.24 38.27 -21.68
N GLY A 485 -27.98 38.84 -20.73
CA GLY A 485 -27.53 39.00 -19.35
C GLY A 485 -26.39 40.02 -19.15
N VAL A 486 -25.61 39.87 -18.08
CA VAL A 486 -24.57 40.84 -17.71
C VAL A 486 -23.23 40.45 -18.35
N VAL A 487 -22.69 41.32 -19.21
CA VAL A 487 -21.38 41.14 -19.85
C VAL A 487 -20.53 42.39 -19.61
N THR A 488 -19.57 42.32 -18.67
CA THR A 488 -18.83 43.48 -18.16
C THR A 488 -17.33 43.42 -18.46
N LYS A 489 -16.80 44.52 -19.02
CA LYS A 489 -15.34 44.72 -19.13
C LYS A 489 -14.79 45.35 -17.85
N LEU A 490 -13.91 44.64 -17.16
CA LEU A 490 -13.25 45.08 -15.94
C LEU A 490 -11.96 45.88 -16.25
N LYS A 491 -11.59 46.79 -15.34
CA LYS A 491 -10.30 47.49 -15.39
C LYS A 491 -9.17 46.53 -14.97
N PRO A 492 -7.97 46.62 -15.56
CA PRO A 492 -6.79 45.92 -15.06
C PRO A 492 -6.56 46.21 -13.57
N GLY A 493 -6.22 45.19 -12.78
CA GLY A 493 -6.02 45.31 -11.33
C GLY A 493 -7.27 45.10 -10.47
N ASN A 494 -8.48 45.21 -11.03
CA ASN A 494 -9.72 45.00 -10.26
C ASN A 494 -10.15 43.52 -10.15
N VAL A 495 -9.38 42.58 -10.70
CA VAL A 495 -9.74 41.15 -10.72
C VAL A 495 -8.96 40.40 -9.64
N SER A 496 -9.63 40.06 -8.52
CA SER A 496 -9.12 39.06 -7.60
C SER A 496 -9.31 37.67 -8.22
N MET A 497 -8.20 37.02 -8.53
CA MET A 497 -8.14 35.69 -9.16
C MET A 497 -7.83 34.61 -8.10
N ARG A 498 -8.55 34.61 -6.97
CA ARG A 498 -8.29 33.75 -5.80
C ARG A 498 -9.59 33.17 -5.25
#